data_AF-A0A519L4E0-F1
#
_entry.id   AF-A0A519L4E0-F1
#
_cell.length_a   1.000
_cell.length_b   1.000
_cell.length_c   1.000
_cell.angle_alpha   90.00
_cell.angle_beta   90.00
_cell.angle_gamma   90.00
#
_symmetry.space_group_name_H-M   'P 1'
#
loop_
_entity.id
_entity.type
_entity.pdbx_description
1 polymer ?
#
loop_
_entity_poly.entity_id
_entity_poly.type
_entity_poly.pdbx_seq_one_letter_code
_entity_poly.pdbx_strand_id
1 'polypeptide(L)'
;MQYADIVIAVLGAFVLAWLADLVTGRRGLFATALVSGVGGIAGWFLAVRVFAVSTMDQWGWVLWSMIASAVALGAFFLFRSKR
;
A
#
# COMPACT_ATOMS: atom_id res chain seq x y z
N MET A 1 -10.73 11.02 16.53
CA MET A 1 -9.34 11.41 16.20
C MET A 1 -9.30 11.73 14.72
N GLN A 2 -9.25 13.01 14.34
CA GLN A 2 -9.54 13.53 12.99
C GLN A 2 -8.61 13.03 11.86
N TYR A 3 -7.51 12.35 12.18
CA TYR A 3 -6.52 11.88 11.19
C TYR A 3 -6.08 10.44 11.42
N ALA A 4 -6.83 9.67 12.23
CA ALA A 4 -6.44 8.31 12.59
C ALA A 4 -6.38 7.38 11.37
N ASP A 5 -7.31 7.55 10.44
CA ASP A 5 -7.39 6.86 9.15
C ASP A 5 -6.15 7.09 8.27
N ILE A 6 -5.70 8.34 8.14
CA ILE A 6 -4.48 8.69 7.39
C ILE A 6 -3.25 8.08 8.05
N VAL A 7 -3.13 8.22 9.37
CA VAL A 7 -2.01 7.64 10.12
C VAL A 7 -1.98 6.12 9.96
N ILE A 8 -3.14 5.46 10.05
CA ILE A 8 -3.24 4.00 9.86
C ILE A 8 -2.93 3.59 8.43
N ALA A 9 -3.35 4.36 7.42
CA ALA A 9 -3.01 4.07 6.03
C ALA A 9 -1.49 4.15 5.79
N VAL A 10 -0.83 5.18 6.32
CA VAL A 10 0.63 5.36 6.20
C VAL A 10 1.38 4.26 6.96
N LEU A 11 1.00 4.02 8.22
CA LEU A 11 1.61 2.96 9.03
C LEU A 11 1.35 1.58 8.43
N GLY A 12 0.14 1.32 7.93
CA GLY A 12 -0.23 0.08 7.27
C GLY A 12 0.61 -0.18 6.02
N ALA A 13 0.78 0.82 5.16
CA ALA A 13 1.66 0.72 3.99
C ALA A 13 3.12 0.45 4.41
N PHE A 14 3.61 1.13 5.44
CA PHE A 14 4.96 0.88 5.97
C PHE A 14 5.10 -0.53 6.53
N VAL A 15 4.13 -1.01 7.31
CA VAL A 15 4.13 -2.37 7.86
C VAL A 15 4.10 -3.41 6.74
N LEU A 16 3.29 -3.23 5.69
CA LEU A 16 3.28 -4.11 4.53
C LEU A 16 4.64 -4.16 3.82
N ALA A 17 5.29 -3.00 3.64
CA ALA A 17 6.62 -2.92 3.06
C ALA A 17 7.68 -3.62 3.91
N TRP A 18 7.59 -3.47 5.23
CA TRP A 18 8.49 -4.10 6.18
C TRP A 18 8.31 -5.63 6.20
N LEU A 19 7.07 -6.11 6.25
CA LEU A 19 6.77 -7.54 6.17
C LEU A 19 7.26 -8.13 4.84
N ALA A 20 7.04 -7.44 3.72
CA ALA A 20 7.55 -7.83 2.41
C ALA A 20 9.08 -7.92 2.38
N ASP A 21 9.78 -6.98 3.01
CA ASP A 21 11.24 -7.00 3.09
C ASP A 21 11.75 -8.17 3.95
N LEU A 22 11.11 -8.43 5.10
CA LEU A 22 11.43 -9.55 5.98
C LEU A 22 11.22 -10.90 5.29
N VAL A 23 10.09 -11.09 4.61
CA VAL A 23 9.76 -12.34 3.90
C VAL A 23 10.74 -12.62 2.76
N THR A 24 11.24 -11.58 2.10
CA THR A 24 12.16 -11.76 0.97
C THR A 24 13.64 -11.79 1.36
N GLY A 25 14.00 -11.34 2.56
CA GLY A 25 15.35 -11.46 3.13
C GLY A 25 16.42 -10.58 2.47
N ARG A 26 16.04 -9.68 1.54
CA ARG A 26 16.99 -8.90 0.71
C ARG A 26 17.44 -7.57 1.32
N ARG A 27 16.89 -7.16 2.47
CA ARG A 27 17.21 -5.92 3.20
C ARG A 27 17.07 -4.64 2.36
N GLY A 28 16.07 -4.61 1.48
CA GLY A 28 15.77 -3.52 0.56
C GLY A 28 14.56 -2.69 0.96
N LEU A 29 14.40 -2.37 2.25
CA LEU A 29 13.21 -1.73 2.82
C LEU A 29 12.83 -0.41 2.13
N PHE A 30 13.80 0.34 1.61
CA PHE A 30 13.49 1.57 0.85
C PHE A 30 12.69 1.28 -0.42
N ALA A 31 13.07 0.25 -1.17
CA ALA A 31 12.37 -0.11 -2.41
C ALA A 31 10.97 -0.66 -2.13
N THR A 32 10.83 -1.50 -1.11
CA THR A 32 9.50 -2.03 -0.72
C THR A 32 8.62 -0.92 -0.15
N ALA A 33 9.16 0.01 0.63
CA ALA A 33 8.41 1.15 1.16
C ALA A 33 7.90 2.08 0.05
N LEU A 34 8.75 2.37 -0.95
CA LEU A 34 8.34 3.18 -2.10
C LEU A 34 7.22 2.50 -2.89
N VAL A 35 7.37 1.22 -3.23
CA VAL A 35 6.36 0.45 -3.98
C VAL A 35 5.04 0.39 -3.20
N SER A 36 5.12 0.09 -1.90
CA SER A 36 3.98 0.04 -0.99
C SER A 36 3.26 1.38 -0.91
N GLY A 37 4.00 2.48 -0.69
CA GLY A 37 3.44 3.82 -0.60
C GLY A 37 2.75 4.27 -1.89
N VAL A 38 3.39 4.08 -3.04
CA VAL A 38 2.78 4.39 -4.35
C VAL A 38 1.54 3.53 -4.61
N GLY A 39 1.61 2.24 -4.29
CA GLY A 39 0.45 1.34 -4.36
C GLY A 39 -0.70 1.79 -3.46
N GLY A 40 -0.41 2.24 -2.24
CA GLY A 40 -1.39 2.79 -1.30
C GLY A 40 -2.09 4.05 -1.81
N ILE A 41 -1.33 4.99 -2.39
CA ILE A 41 -1.88 6.19 -3.02
C ILE A 41 -2.77 5.83 -4.22
N ALA A 42 -2.32 4.88 -5.05
CA ALA A 42 -3.11 4.40 -6.18
C ALA A 42 -4.43 3.74 -5.73
N GLY A 43 -4.40 2.93 -4.67
CA GLY A 43 -5.60 2.32 -4.09
C GLY A 43 -6.60 3.34 -3.56
N TRP A 44 -6.12 4.38 -2.87
CA TRP A 44 -6.95 5.50 -2.44
C TRP A 44 -7.62 6.19 -3.63
N PHE A 45 -6.84 6.53 -4.66
CA PHE A 45 -7.35 7.22 -5.84
C PHE A 45 -8.40 6.36 -6.57
N LEU A 46 -8.16 5.06 -6.71
CA LEU A 46 -9.13 4.14 -7.30
C LEU A 46 -10.44 4.11 -6.51
N ALA A 47 -10.39 3.96 -5.19
CA ALA A 47 -11.58 3.89 -4.35
C ALA A 47 -12.44 5.16 -4.41
N VAL A 48 -11.80 6.32 -4.30
CA VAL A 48 -12.49 7.61 -4.11
C VAL A 48 -12.80 8.29 -5.45
N ARG A 49 -11.90 8.19 -6.43
CA ARG A 49 -12.00 8.97 -7.68
C ARG A 49 -12.41 8.15 -8.90
N VAL A 50 -12.11 6.85 -8.94
CA VAL A 50 -12.42 6.03 -10.11
C VAL A 50 -13.68 5.20 -9.92
N PHE A 51 -13.74 4.43 -8.84
CA PHE A 51 -14.88 3.55 -8.56
C PHE A 51 -15.98 4.23 -7.75
N ALA A 52 -15.66 5.33 -7.05
CA ALA A 52 -16.59 6.04 -6.17
C ALA A 52 -17.28 5.12 -5.12
N VAL A 53 -16.56 4.10 -4.66
CA VAL A 53 -17.06 3.11 -3.68
C VAL A 53 -16.82 3.52 -2.22
N SER A 54 -16.05 4.59 -1.99
CA SER A 54 -15.77 5.15 -0.66
C SER A 54 -15.54 6.66 -0.76
N THR A 55 -15.86 7.40 0.30
CA THR A 55 -15.43 8.80 0.48
C THR A 55 -14.23 8.90 1.43
N MET A 56 -13.59 10.07 1.53
CA MET A 56 -12.47 10.30 2.45
C MET A 56 -12.86 10.20 3.94
N ASP A 57 -14.14 10.37 4.26
CA ASP A 57 -14.64 10.29 5.64
C ASP A 57 -14.94 8.86 6.10
N GLN A 58 -14.72 7.87 5.23
CA GLN A 58 -15.04 6.46 5.46
C GLN A 58 -13.77 5.62 5.51
N TRP A 59 -13.81 4.48 6.18
CA TRP A 59 -12.65 3.57 6.25
C TRP A 59 -12.41 2.77 4.97
N GLY A 60 -13.36 2.77 4.02
CA GLY A 60 -13.29 1.97 2.81
C GLY A 60 -12.03 2.26 1.98
N TRP A 61 -11.65 3.53 1.82
CA TRP A 61 -10.46 3.90 1.06
C TRP A 61 -9.17 3.38 1.68
N VAL A 62 -9.11 3.26 3.02
CA VAL A 62 -7.94 2.71 3.73
C VAL A 62 -7.74 1.24 3.35
N LEU A 63 -8.83 0.46 3.31
CA LEU A 63 -8.77 -0.94 2.88
C LEU A 63 -8.29 -1.06 1.43
N TRP A 64 -8.80 -0.22 0.53
CA TRP A 64 -8.37 -0.19 -0.88
C TRP A 64 -6.89 0.20 -1.03
N SER A 65 -6.40 1.16 -0.23
CA SER A 65 -4.97 1.47 -0.16
C SER A 65 -4.14 0.27 0.27
N MET A 66 -4.59 -0.51 1.28
CA MET A 66 -3.86 -1.71 1.73
C MET A 66 -3.83 -2.79 0.66
N ILE A 67 -4.96 -3.04 -0.01
CA ILE A 67 -5.04 -4.03 -1.09
C ILE A 67 -4.12 -3.64 -2.25
N ALA A 68 -4.21 -2.40 -2.73
CA ALA A 68 -3.39 -1.94 -3.85
C ALA A 68 -1.89 -1.93 -3.51
N SER A 69 -1.53 -1.58 -2.28
CA SER A 69 -0.18 -1.71 -1.75
C SER A 69 0.33 -3.15 -1.79
N ALA A 70 -0.47 -4.11 -1.32
CA ALA A 70 -0.11 -5.53 -1.35
C ALA A 70 0.03 -6.07 -2.77
N VAL A 71 -0.87 -5.68 -3.68
CA VAL A 71 -0.81 -6.04 -5.11
C VAL A 71 0.45 -5.47 -5.77
N ALA A 72 0.79 -4.20 -5.50
CA ALA A 72 2.00 -3.57 -6.03
C ALA A 72 3.28 -4.27 -5.55
N LEU A 73 3.35 -4.64 -4.28
CA LEU A 73 4.45 -5.42 -3.72
C LEU A 73 4.55 -6.81 -4.36
N GLY A 74 3.42 -7.51 -4.51
CA GLY A 74 3.35 -8.80 -5.19
C GLY A 74 3.87 -8.72 -6.63
N ALA A 75 3.41 -7.73 -7.39
CA ALA A 75 3.89 -7.47 -8.75
C ALA A 75 5.39 -7.14 -8.78
N PHE A 76 5.86 -6.30 -7.85
CA PHE A 76 7.27 -5.95 -7.75
C PHE A 76 8.16 -7.18 -7.61
N PHE A 77 7.83 -8.12 -6.72
CA PHE A 77 8.64 -9.34 -6.56
C PHE A 77 8.50 -10.30 -7.73
N LEU A 78 7.30 -10.43 -8.30
CA LEU A 78 7.06 -11.27 -9.47
C LEU A 78 7.94 -10.87 -10.66
N PHE A 79 8.04 -9.57 -10.93
CA PHE A 79 8.82 -9.06 -12.06
C PHE A 79 10.30 -8.83 -11.72
N ARG A 80 10.64 -8.65 -10.44
CA ARG A 80 12.04 -8.49 -10.02
C ARG A 80 12.85 -9.78 -10.13
N SER A 81 12.25 -10.98 -10.05
CA SER A 81 12.99 -12.24 -10.20
C SER A 81 13.39 -12.58 -11.64
N LYS A 82 12.85 -11.84 -12.63
CA LYS A 82 13.10 -12.04 -14.06
C LYS A 82 14.32 -11.26 -14.59
N ARG A 83 15.03 -10.53 -13.72
CA ARG A 83 16.27 -9.81 -14.03
C ARG A 83 17.42 -10.44 -13.27
#